data_AF-A0AAW0WXQ6-F1
#
_entry.id   AF-A0AAW0WXQ6-F1
#
_cell.length_a   1.000
_cell.length_b   1.000
_cell.length_c   1.000
_cell.angle_alpha   90.00
_cell.angle_beta   90.00
_cell.angle_gamma   90.00
#
_symmetry.space_group_name_H-M   'P 1'
#
loop_
_entity.id
_entity.type
_entity.pdbx_description
1 polymer ?
#
loop_
_entity_poly.entity_id
_entity_poly.type
_entity_poly.pdbx_seq_one_letter_code
_entity_poly.pdbx_strand_id
1 'polypeptide(L)'
;MTEVCEDVLGVLEDAVLLHGNGNLAQCTTKLKVLQKQMMSVDRFKLDASVLWNICGIIKGEVAKWNQESQIKPSTESLATVSSSLCCLRNTFPHCSRTQLLVAESTDLLDPIMSCTQWTFREETEGEQSPDNGNITDGSMNHRTEAAKATEQDIENSRDSYSEWKKAHSTLASACVTCLGNIVAANSTTRKIVWPRMLPLLRDLLGYPDWQVSQMASMILHNCLLELSLREELCKSREVDVIIDKLLSLYVNESQYSCFVLFCLELLLSSKDTVKVSWPILSAKHRLLCLDVLVALLIDPIHSRCESLPVSTVTFLVNIFKSEADKILCTHAGQLPLDDSQVLVRLANFVCSAAASDAWRHLLQQDLSLLITTVYLLQCITDIGKMGGNAFTPLNRFSDLSDEQQMANAENHPAFGFKCDLIRLIASLVYRHKDNQDQVREIGGILLLLESSQFDARNPLIKEVSIFAVRNLLEGNLENQLLVKGLKLEGVAENPGLQDLGLEAVCEGERIRLVQRSNSPLLDEDAEL
;
A
#
# COMPACT_ATOMS: atom_id res chain seq x y z
N MET A 1 49.35 2.92 -5.12
CA MET A 1 48.23 2.02 -5.48
C MET A 1 48.52 0.57 -5.12
N THR A 2 49.69 0.03 -5.47
CA THR A 2 50.17 -1.28 -4.97
C THR A 2 50.30 -1.32 -3.44
N GLU A 3 50.82 -0.24 -2.82
CA GLU A 3 50.91 -0.11 -1.34
C GLU A 3 49.54 -0.20 -0.63
N VAL A 4 48.45 0.25 -1.26
CA VAL A 4 47.11 0.23 -0.65
C VAL A 4 46.53 -1.20 -0.61
N CYS A 5 46.86 -2.05 -1.60
CA CYS A 5 46.48 -3.47 -1.56
C CYS A 5 47.31 -4.27 -0.55
N GLU A 6 48.60 -3.94 -0.39
CA GLU A 6 49.46 -4.58 0.62
C GLU A 6 49.02 -4.24 2.05
N ASP A 7 48.61 -2.99 2.30
CA ASP A 7 48.06 -2.54 3.59
C ASP A 7 46.73 -3.25 3.94
N VAL A 8 45.86 -3.48 2.95
CA VAL A 8 44.59 -4.21 3.12
C VAL A 8 44.82 -5.68 3.50
N LEU A 9 45.75 -6.36 2.83
CA LEU A 9 46.08 -7.75 3.13
C LEU A 9 46.70 -7.89 4.52
N GLY A 10 47.63 -7.00 4.90
CA GLY A 10 48.23 -7.02 6.23
C GLY A 10 47.20 -6.81 7.36
N VAL A 11 46.29 -5.85 7.20
CA VAL A 11 45.22 -5.62 8.19
C VAL A 11 44.25 -6.82 8.27
N LEU A 12 44.00 -7.49 7.14
CA LEU A 12 43.14 -8.68 7.10
C LEU A 12 43.82 -9.90 7.75
N GLU A 13 45.11 -10.14 7.48
CA GLU A 13 45.88 -11.21 8.11
C GLU A 13 45.91 -11.06 9.63
N ASP A 14 46.14 -9.84 10.12
CA ASP A 14 46.03 -9.49 11.55
C ASP A 14 44.64 -9.83 12.10
N ALA A 15 43.57 -9.47 11.38
CA ALA A 15 42.20 -9.73 11.81
C ALA A 15 41.90 -11.23 11.89
N VAL A 16 42.34 -12.02 10.90
CA VAL A 16 42.18 -13.48 10.86
C VAL A 16 42.96 -14.13 12.00
N LEU A 17 44.19 -13.69 12.28
CA LEU A 17 44.98 -14.19 13.41
C LEU A 17 44.30 -13.90 14.75
N LEU A 18 43.79 -12.69 14.94
CA LEU A 18 43.05 -12.31 16.16
C LEU A 18 41.77 -13.13 16.33
N HIS A 19 41.05 -13.40 15.24
CA HIS A 19 39.88 -14.28 15.25
C HIS A 19 40.24 -15.71 15.65
N GLY A 20 41.28 -16.30 15.06
CA GLY A 20 41.77 -17.64 15.38
C GLY A 20 42.22 -17.79 16.84
N ASN A 21 42.74 -16.71 17.44
CA ASN A 21 43.11 -16.65 18.85
C ASN A 21 41.93 -16.37 19.80
N GLY A 22 40.71 -16.21 19.30
CA GLY A 22 39.51 -15.92 20.09
C GLY A 22 39.38 -14.46 20.56
N ASN A 23 40.21 -13.53 20.06
CA ASN A 23 40.19 -12.12 20.45
C ASN A 23 39.25 -11.30 19.55
N LEU A 24 37.95 -11.49 19.73
CA LEU A 24 36.89 -10.93 18.88
C LEU A 24 36.82 -9.40 18.92
N ALA A 25 37.06 -8.78 20.08
CA ALA A 25 37.08 -7.32 20.21
C ALA A 25 38.18 -6.65 19.37
N GLN A 26 39.41 -7.19 19.40
CA GLN A 26 40.51 -6.66 18.58
C GLN A 26 40.33 -7.01 17.10
N CYS A 27 39.82 -8.21 16.80
CA CYS A 27 39.44 -8.60 15.44
C CYS A 27 38.42 -7.61 14.85
N THR A 28 37.34 -7.30 15.58
CA THR A 28 36.33 -6.31 15.18
C THR A 28 36.94 -4.93 14.89
N THR A 29 37.89 -4.50 15.72
CA THR A 29 38.59 -3.23 15.53
C THR A 29 39.38 -3.20 14.23
N LYS A 30 40.11 -4.28 13.92
CA LYS A 30 40.83 -4.43 12.65
C LYS A 30 39.88 -4.49 11.45
N LEU A 31 38.77 -5.21 11.55
CA LEU A 31 37.74 -5.26 10.51
C LEU A 31 37.12 -3.89 10.22
N LYS A 32 36.91 -3.04 11.24
CA LYS A 32 36.44 -1.66 11.03
C LYS A 32 37.48 -0.76 10.33
N VAL A 33 38.78 -1.01 10.55
CA VAL A 33 39.85 -0.34 9.80
C VAL A 33 39.81 -0.80 8.34
N LEU A 34 39.75 -2.12 8.13
CA LEU A 34 39.64 -2.75 6.82
C LEU A 34 38.44 -2.21 6.03
N GLN A 35 37.27 -2.12 6.67
CA GLN A 35 36.04 -1.58 6.06
C GLN A 35 36.26 -0.20 5.43
N LYS A 36 37.00 0.70 6.10
CA LYS A 36 37.32 2.05 5.60
C LYS A 36 38.30 2.00 4.44
N GLN A 37 39.36 1.20 4.55
CA GLN A 37 40.36 1.03 3.49
C GLN A 37 39.72 0.46 2.21
N MET A 38 38.81 -0.51 2.32
CA MET A 38 38.13 -1.14 1.19
C MET A 38 37.31 -0.17 0.33
N MET A 39 36.87 0.96 0.86
CA MET A 39 36.18 1.99 0.07
C MET A 39 37.11 2.73 -0.90
N SER A 40 38.42 2.71 -0.64
CA SER A 40 39.45 3.43 -1.39
C SER A 40 40.25 2.55 -2.38
N VAL A 41 40.05 1.23 -2.32
CA VAL A 41 40.79 0.24 -3.12
C VAL A 41 40.16 0.11 -4.50
N ASP A 42 41.01 -0.02 -5.53
CA ASP A 42 40.57 -0.41 -6.86
C ASP A 42 40.00 -1.83 -6.84
N ARG A 43 38.67 -1.92 -6.94
CA ARG A 43 37.90 -3.16 -6.80
C ARG A 43 38.27 -4.21 -7.85
N PHE A 44 38.77 -3.79 -9.02
CA PHE A 44 39.22 -4.71 -10.07
C PHE A 44 40.53 -5.42 -9.74
N LYS A 45 41.25 -4.94 -8.71
CA LYS A 45 42.52 -5.49 -8.22
C LYS A 45 42.39 -6.18 -6.87
N LEU A 46 41.17 -6.31 -6.34
CA LEU A 46 40.93 -7.03 -5.10
C LEU A 46 41.21 -8.52 -5.32
N ASP A 47 42.08 -9.10 -4.50
CA ASP A 47 42.36 -10.54 -4.52
C ASP A 47 41.14 -11.31 -3.97
N ALA A 48 40.82 -12.45 -4.60
CA ALA A 48 39.79 -13.36 -4.12
C ALA A 48 40.08 -13.86 -2.69
N SER A 49 41.36 -13.99 -2.31
CA SER A 49 41.79 -14.36 -0.95
C SER A 49 41.17 -13.47 0.13
N VAL A 50 40.93 -12.19 -0.16
CA VAL A 50 40.25 -11.24 0.74
C VAL A 50 38.83 -11.71 1.06
N LEU A 51 38.08 -12.13 0.05
CA LEU A 51 36.70 -12.61 0.21
C LEU A 51 36.67 -13.91 1.02
N TRP A 52 37.58 -14.84 0.71
CA TRP A 52 37.69 -16.12 1.41
C TRP A 52 37.98 -15.94 2.89
N ASN A 53 38.92 -15.07 3.25
CA ASN A 53 39.27 -14.79 4.63
C ASN A 53 38.11 -14.13 5.40
N ILE A 54 37.44 -13.13 4.80
CA ILE A 54 36.30 -12.47 5.46
C ILE A 54 35.12 -13.44 5.63
N CYS A 55 34.77 -14.22 4.60
CA CYS A 55 33.73 -15.25 4.70
C CYS A 55 34.13 -16.36 5.67
N GLY A 56 35.42 -16.68 5.81
CA GLY A 56 35.93 -17.61 6.80
C GLY A 56 35.65 -17.18 8.23
N ILE A 57 35.85 -15.89 8.55
CA ILE A 57 35.49 -15.32 9.87
C ILE A 57 33.97 -15.45 10.11
N ILE A 58 33.14 -15.10 9.12
CA ILE A 58 31.67 -15.22 9.22
C ILE A 58 31.28 -16.68 9.45
N LYS A 59 31.79 -17.60 8.63
CA LYS A 59 31.52 -19.05 8.71
C LYS A 59 31.91 -19.60 10.08
N GLY A 60 33.07 -19.20 10.60
CA GLY A 60 33.57 -19.65 11.90
C GLY A 60 32.71 -19.19 13.07
N GLU A 61 32.15 -17.98 13.03
CA GLU A 61 31.24 -17.49 14.06
C GLU A 61 29.83 -18.07 13.91
N VAL A 62 29.26 -18.01 12.71
CA VAL A 62 27.89 -18.49 12.43
C VAL A 62 27.74 -19.99 12.71
N ALA A 63 28.78 -20.79 12.47
CA ALA A 63 28.77 -22.22 12.81
C ALA A 63 28.62 -22.50 14.32
N LYS A 64 28.92 -21.53 15.18
CA LYS A 64 28.75 -21.63 16.64
C LYS A 64 27.34 -21.24 17.08
N TRP A 65 26.55 -20.61 16.21
CA TRP A 65 25.21 -20.13 16.52
C TRP A 65 24.22 -21.28 16.34
N ASN A 66 23.64 -21.78 17.43
CA ASN A 66 22.60 -22.82 17.36
C ASN A 66 21.35 -22.41 18.14
N GLN A 67 20.25 -22.19 17.42
CA GLN A 67 18.94 -21.87 18.00
C GLN A 67 18.34 -23.05 18.76
N GLU A 68 18.57 -24.30 18.32
CA GLU A 68 18.03 -25.52 18.96
C GLU A 68 18.73 -25.85 20.29
N SER A 69 19.94 -25.32 20.51
CA SER A 69 20.71 -25.50 21.75
C SER A 69 20.66 -24.29 22.70
N GLN A 70 19.82 -23.28 22.40
CA GLN A 70 19.71 -22.00 23.12
C GLN A 70 21.03 -21.22 23.32
N ILE A 71 22.06 -21.47 22.49
CA ILE A 71 23.32 -20.73 22.59
C ILE A 71 23.16 -19.41 21.81
N LYS A 72 22.81 -18.33 22.50
CA LYS A 72 22.81 -16.98 21.93
C LYS A 72 24.26 -16.53 21.66
N PRO A 73 24.53 -15.87 20.53
CA PRO A 73 25.85 -15.31 20.25
C PRO A 73 26.18 -14.18 21.21
N SER A 74 27.46 -14.04 21.55
CA SER A 74 27.93 -12.91 22.33
C SER A 74 27.84 -11.60 21.54
N THR A 75 27.77 -10.47 22.24
CA THR A 75 27.81 -9.12 21.64
C THR A 75 29.04 -8.94 20.74
N GLU A 76 30.19 -9.51 21.13
CA GLU A 76 31.43 -9.49 20.35
C GLU A 76 31.37 -10.32 19.07
N SER A 77 30.71 -11.49 19.13
CA SER A 77 30.48 -12.34 17.95
C SER A 77 29.59 -11.62 16.93
N LEU A 78 28.48 -11.03 17.39
CA LEU A 78 27.59 -10.21 16.56
C LEU A 78 28.34 -9.03 15.92
N ALA A 79 29.15 -8.31 16.69
CA ALA A 79 29.93 -7.17 16.20
C ALA A 79 31.00 -7.57 15.18
N THR A 80 31.65 -8.73 15.39
CA THR A 80 32.65 -9.29 14.48
C THR A 80 32.01 -9.64 13.15
N VAL A 81 30.91 -10.39 13.16
CA VAL A 81 30.19 -10.79 11.94
C VAL A 81 29.61 -9.59 11.21
N SER A 82 29.02 -8.62 11.92
CA SER A 82 28.52 -7.37 11.34
C SER A 82 29.64 -6.59 10.63
N SER A 83 30.81 -6.48 11.25
CA SER A 83 31.98 -5.80 10.64
C SER A 83 32.50 -6.55 9.41
N SER A 84 32.55 -7.88 9.45
CA SER A 84 32.90 -8.73 8.31
C SER A 84 31.92 -8.57 7.13
N LEU A 85 30.61 -8.59 7.39
CA LEU A 85 29.59 -8.33 6.36
C LEU A 85 29.73 -6.93 5.76
N CYS A 86 30.07 -5.93 6.56
CA CYS A 86 30.31 -4.58 6.06
C CYS A 86 31.56 -4.48 5.16
N CYS A 87 32.62 -5.24 5.46
CA CYS A 87 33.78 -5.39 4.59
C CYS A 87 33.37 -6.00 3.24
N LEU A 88 32.67 -7.14 3.25
CA LEU A 88 32.15 -7.78 2.03
C LEU A 88 31.28 -6.84 1.22
N ARG A 89 30.30 -6.20 1.87
CA ARG A 89 29.41 -5.21 1.26
C ARG A 89 30.16 -4.15 0.48
N ASN A 90 31.29 -3.67 1.00
CA ASN A 90 32.08 -2.62 0.37
C ASN A 90 32.85 -3.10 -0.88
N THR A 91 32.99 -4.42 -1.11
CA THR A 91 33.59 -4.98 -2.33
C THR A 91 32.67 -4.97 -3.54
N PHE A 92 31.35 -5.06 -3.33
CA PHE A 92 30.39 -5.31 -4.41
C PHE A 92 30.03 -4.13 -5.31
N PRO A 93 29.90 -2.86 -4.84
CA PRO A 93 29.41 -1.78 -5.69
C PRO A 93 30.18 -1.66 -7.00
N HIS A 94 29.44 -1.77 -8.11
CA HIS A 94 29.94 -1.72 -9.49
C HIS A 94 31.00 -2.76 -9.87
N CYS A 95 31.11 -3.87 -9.13
CA CYS A 95 32.04 -4.96 -9.44
C CYS A 95 31.29 -6.29 -9.68
N SER A 96 30.82 -6.49 -10.91
CA SER A 96 30.08 -7.69 -11.32
C SER A 96 30.86 -8.99 -11.08
N ARG A 97 32.19 -8.95 -11.22
CA ARG A 97 33.09 -10.09 -10.98
C ARG A 97 33.01 -10.59 -9.53
N THR A 98 33.10 -9.68 -8.56
CA THR A 98 33.08 -10.03 -7.14
C THR A 98 31.69 -10.50 -6.70
N GLN A 99 30.64 -9.83 -7.18
CA GLN A 99 29.25 -10.27 -6.95
C GLN A 99 29.01 -11.68 -7.48
N LEU A 100 29.51 -11.99 -8.69
CA LEU A 100 29.35 -13.30 -9.32
C LEU A 100 30.14 -14.37 -8.56
N LEU A 101 31.39 -14.09 -8.19
CA LEU A 101 32.23 -15.01 -7.42
C LEU A 101 31.59 -15.40 -6.09
N VAL A 102 31.04 -14.42 -5.35
CA VAL A 102 30.34 -14.71 -4.09
C VAL A 102 29.05 -15.50 -4.35
N ALA A 103 28.30 -15.19 -5.41
CA ALA A 103 27.04 -15.87 -5.70
C ALA A 103 27.22 -17.33 -6.16
N GLU A 104 28.24 -17.61 -6.98
CA GLU A 104 28.50 -18.95 -7.53
C GLU A 104 29.16 -19.91 -6.52
N SER A 105 29.86 -19.36 -5.52
CA SER A 105 30.54 -20.16 -4.50
C SER A 105 29.67 -20.36 -3.27
N THR A 106 29.27 -21.61 -3.00
CA THR A 106 28.52 -21.97 -1.78
C THR A 106 29.28 -21.61 -0.52
N ASP A 107 30.60 -21.82 -0.48
CA ASP A 107 31.44 -21.48 0.67
C ASP A 107 31.50 -19.97 0.97
N LEU A 108 31.22 -19.11 0.00
CA LEU A 108 31.14 -17.66 0.18
C LEU A 108 29.71 -17.19 0.46
N LEU A 109 28.70 -17.78 -0.18
CA LEU A 109 27.30 -17.39 -0.04
C LEU A 109 26.63 -17.98 1.21
N ASP A 110 26.91 -19.24 1.55
CA ASP A 110 26.29 -19.94 2.69
C ASP A 110 26.46 -19.20 4.02
N PRO A 111 27.65 -18.66 4.37
CA PRO A 111 27.82 -17.93 5.62
C PRO A 111 26.94 -16.67 5.68
N ILE A 112 26.78 -15.96 4.57
CA ILE A 112 25.96 -14.74 4.47
C ILE A 112 24.48 -15.11 4.62
N MET A 113 24.01 -16.13 3.90
CA MET A 113 22.61 -16.58 3.95
C MET A 113 22.25 -17.17 5.31
N SER A 114 23.14 -17.96 5.91
CA SER A 114 22.92 -18.58 7.22
C SER A 114 22.90 -17.53 8.34
N CYS A 115 23.81 -16.56 8.29
CA CYS A 115 23.81 -15.41 9.20
C CYS A 115 22.50 -14.63 9.10
N THR A 116 22.06 -14.32 7.87
CA THR A 116 20.81 -13.61 7.63
C THR A 116 19.63 -14.41 8.18
N GLN A 117 19.53 -15.70 7.82
CA GLN A 117 18.46 -16.56 8.31
C GLN A 117 18.43 -16.63 9.84
N TRP A 118 19.59 -16.75 10.50
CA TRP A 118 19.66 -16.75 11.95
C TRP A 118 19.17 -15.42 12.54
N THR A 119 19.56 -14.30 11.94
CA THR A 119 19.24 -12.94 12.43
C THR A 119 17.74 -12.64 12.36
N PHE A 120 17.04 -13.23 11.38
CA PHE A 120 15.64 -12.89 11.06
C PHE A 120 14.63 -14.03 11.29
N ARG A 121 15.06 -15.21 11.73
CA ARG A 121 14.15 -16.25 12.20
C ARG A 121 13.43 -15.78 13.46
N GLU A 122 12.13 -16.03 13.50
CA GLU A 122 11.17 -15.79 14.57
C GLU A 122 11.79 -15.71 16.00
N GLU A 123 11.95 -14.49 16.52
CA GLU A 123 12.09 -14.21 17.96
C GLU A 123 10.71 -14.21 18.66
N THR A 124 9.75 -15.03 18.20
CA THR A 124 8.36 -15.05 18.71
C THR A 124 8.15 -15.95 19.93
N GLU A 125 9.14 -16.75 20.34
CA GLU A 125 9.06 -17.54 21.58
C GLU A 125 10.05 -17.00 22.63
N GLY A 126 9.62 -16.02 23.44
CA GLY A 126 10.37 -15.70 24.66
C GLY A 126 10.16 -14.36 25.36
N GLU A 127 9.32 -13.44 24.89
CA GLU A 127 9.05 -12.19 25.62
C GLU A 127 7.73 -12.25 26.41
N GLN A 128 7.69 -13.12 27.43
CA GLN A 128 6.90 -12.80 28.61
C GLN A 128 7.74 -11.82 29.44
N SER A 129 7.36 -10.55 29.36
CA SER A 129 7.68 -9.59 30.41
C SER A 129 7.29 -10.19 31.78
N PRO A 130 8.09 -10.03 32.85
CA PRO A 130 7.63 -10.39 34.18
C PRO A 130 6.51 -9.41 34.52
N ASP A 131 5.29 -9.85 34.30
CA ASP A 131 4.08 -9.15 34.72
C ASP A 131 4.17 -8.97 36.23
N ASN A 132 4.15 -7.73 36.69
CA ASN A 132 4.06 -7.37 38.10
C ASN A 132 2.64 -7.73 38.58
N GLY A 133 2.40 -9.02 38.77
CA GLY A 133 1.19 -9.57 39.35
C GLY A 133 1.11 -9.19 40.82
N ASN A 134 0.05 -8.45 41.17
CA ASN A 134 -0.38 -8.13 42.52
C ASN A 134 -0.27 -9.33 43.46
N ILE A 135 0.57 -9.19 44.48
CA ILE A 135 0.62 -10.10 45.63
C ILE A 135 -0.66 -9.87 46.44
N THR A 136 -1.56 -10.85 46.42
CA THR A 136 -2.53 -11.08 47.50
C THR A 136 -2.22 -12.41 48.17
N ASP A 137 -1.78 -12.27 49.42
CA ASP A 137 -1.89 -13.13 50.60
C ASP A 137 -2.09 -14.66 50.46
N GLY A 138 -1.30 -15.42 51.22
CA GLY A 138 -1.64 -16.78 51.65
C GLY A 138 -0.66 -17.92 51.33
N SER A 139 0.45 -18.01 52.08
CA SER A 139 0.82 -19.20 52.89
C SER A 139 2.33 -19.29 53.14
N MET A 140 2.65 -19.61 54.40
CA MET A 140 3.99 -19.84 54.93
C MET A 140 4.58 -21.18 54.47
N ASN A 141 5.91 -21.17 54.38
CA ASN A 141 6.86 -22.29 54.49
C ASN A 141 7.09 -23.16 53.25
N HIS A 142 8.08 -22.78 52.44
CA HIS A 142 9.33 -23.53 52.27
C HIS A 142 10.41 -22.60 51.68
N ARG A 143 11.49 -22.35 52.43
CA ARG A 143 12.69 -21.63 51.98
C ARG A 143 13.83 -22.64 51.85
N THR A 144 14.46 -22.68 50.67
CA THR A 144 15.90 -22.88 50.32
C THR A 144 15.95 -23.54 48.94
N GLU A 145 16.54 -23.02 47.85
CA GLU A 145 17.51 -21.96 47.58
C GLU A 145 17.17 -21.34 46.21
N ALA A 146 16.85 -20.05 46.17
CA ALA A 146 16.84 -19.28 44.93
C ALA A 146 17.62 -17.99 45.20
N ALA A 147 18.68 -17.78 44.41
CA ALA A 147 19.63 -16.70 44.57
C ALA A 147 18.90 -15.34 44.64
N LYS A 148 19.16 -14.58 45.71
CA LYS A 148 18.83 -13.15 45.73
C LYS A 148 19.81 -12.46 44.79
N ALA A 149 19.44 -12.29 43.52
CA ALA A 149 20.15 -11.38 42.63
C ALA A 149 20.15 -9.99 43.29
N THR A 150 21.32 -9.37 43.40
CA THR A 150 21.41 -8.00 43.92
C THR A 150 20.85 -7.02 42.91
N GLU A 151 20.40 -5.84 43.36
CA GLU A 151 19.87 -4.79 42.47
C GLU A 151 20.88 -4.42 41.37
N GLN A 152 22.17 -4.53 41.69
CA GLN A 152 23.28 -4.34 40.76
C GLN A 152 23.45 -5.49 39.74
N ASP A 153 23.10 -6.73 40.10
CA ASP A 153 23.07 -7.85 39.14
C ASP A 153 21.93 -7.70 38.13
N ILE A 154 20.80 -7.14 38.57
CA ILE A 154 19.64 -6.84 37.71
C ILE A 154 19.97 -5.69 36.76
N GLU A 155 20.64 -4.65 37.25
CA GLU A 155 21.08 -3.50 36.44
C GLU A 155 22.13 -3.91 35.40
N ASN A 156 23.16 -4.66 35.79
CA ASN A 156 24.17 -5.20 34.88
C ASN A 156 23.56 -6.13 33.81
N SER A 157 22.56 -6.94 34.18
CA SER A 157 21.85 -7.80 33.23
C SER A 157 21.02 -7.00 32.22
N ARG A 158 20.43 -5.88 32.63
CA ARG A 158 19.69 -4.97 31.73
C ARG A 158 20.62 -4.26 30.76
N ASP A 159 21.76 -3.78 31.23
CA ASP A 159 22.76 -3.10 30.40
C ASP A 159 23.34 -4.06 29.35
N SER A 160 23.71 -5.28 29.76
CA SER A 160 24.22 -6.30 28.85
C SER A 160 23.19 -6.69 27.76
N TYR A 161 21.91 -6.82 28.14
CA TYR A 161 20.83 -7.10 27.18
C TYR A 161 20.60 -5.93 26.21
N SER A 162 20.68 -4.69 26.69
CA SER A 162 20.59 -3.47 25.88
C SER A 162 21.71 -3.40 24.83
N GLU A 163 22.95 -3.67 25.24
CA GLU A 163 24.10 -3.71 24.33
C GLU A 163 23.99 -4.81 23.28
N TRP A 164 23.50 -5.99 23.67
CA TRP A 164 23.26 -7.09 22.76
C TRP A 164 22.22 -6.72 21.69
N LYS A 165 21.09 -6.11 22.10
CA LYS A 165 20.03 -5.69 21.17
C LYS A 165 20.54 -4.66 20.15
N LYS A 166 21.42 -3.75 20.58
CA LYS A 166 22.08 -2.79 19.68
C LYS A 166 23.02 -3.49 18.70
N ALA A 167 23.80 -4.47 19.15
CA ALA A 167 24.69 -5.26 18.28
C ALA A 167 23.89 -6.10 17.27
N HIS A 168 22.75 -6.68 17.68
CA HIS A 168 21.84 -7.42 16.81
C HIS A 168 21.22 -6.54 15.73
N SER A 169 20.69 -5.36 16.07
CA SER A 169 20.18 -4.39 15.07
C SER A 169 21.27 -3.95 14.07
N THR A 170 22.51 -3.77 14.55
CA THR A 170 23.65 -3.46 13.68
C THR A 170 23.99 -4.62 12.74
N LEU A 171 23.87 -5.87 13.21
CA LEU A 171 24.02 -7.06 12.37
C LEU A 171 22.91 -7.16 11.32
N ALA A 172 21.64 -6.96 11.72
CA ALA A 172 20.49 -6.97 10.82
C ALA A 172 20.68 -6.00 9.65
N SER A 173 21.09 -4.76 9.95
CA SER A 173 21.44 -3.75 8.94
C SER A 173 22.60 -4.18 8.02
N ALA A 174 23.64 -4.82 8.59
CA ALA A 174 24.76 -5.33 7.80
C ALA A 174 24.34 -6.47 6.86
N CYS A 175 23.48 -7.38 7.31
CA CYS A 175 22.91 -8.46 6.49
C CYS A 175 22.16 -7.89 5.28
N VAL A 176 21.16 -7.03 5.49
CA VAL A 176 20.33 -6.51 4.40
C VAL A 176 21.13 -5.64 3.43
N THR A 177 22.07 -4.82 3.91
CA THR A 177 22.89 -3.99 3.03
C THR A 177 23.92 -4.80 2.25
N CYS A 178 24.47 -5.87 2.83
CA CYS A 178 25.33 -6.81 2.13
C CYS A 178 24.56 -7.52 1.02
N LEU A 179 23.38 -8.08 1.32
CA LEU A 179 22.53 -8.76 0.35
C LEU A 179 22.04 -7.82 -0.77
N GLY A 180 21.64 -6.59 -0.43
CA GLY A 180 21.23 -5.58 -1.41
C GLY A 180 22.33 -5.27 -2.41
N ASN A 181 23.58 -5.18 -1.96
CA ASN A 181 24.71 -4.95 -2.85
C ASN A 181 25.10 -6.19 -3.68
N ILE A 182 24.84 -7.40 -3.20
CA ILE A 182 25.03 -8.63 -3.99
C ILE A 182 24.07 -8.62 -5.18
N VAL A 183 22.79 -8.28 -4.97
CA VAL A 183 21.76 -8.28 -6.03
C VAL A 183 21.73 -6.99 -6.85
N ALA A 184 22.55 -5.98 -6.52
CA ALA A 184 22.59 -4.72 -7.24
C ALA A 184 23.25 -4.88 -8.63
N ALA A 185 22.63 -4.32 -9.67
CA ALA A 185 23.17 -4.16 -11.04
C ALA A 185 23.59 -5.42 -11.83
N ASN A 186 23.48 -6.65 -11.30
CA ASN A 186 23.90 -7.88 -11.99
C ASN A 186 22.75 -8.91 -12.11
N SER A 187 22.25 -9.11 -13.34
CA SER A 187 21.18 -10.07 -13.66
C SER A 187 21.54 -11.51 -13.30
N THR A 188 22.76 -11.95 -13.62
CA THR A 188 23.22 -13.32 -13.34
C THR A 188 23.25 -13.60 -11.84
N THR A 189 23.80 -12.67 -11.06
CA THR A 189 23.85 -12.79 -9.60
C THR A 189 22.44 -12.84 -9.00
N ARG A 190 21.51 -11.98 -9.46
CA ARG A 190 20.11 -12.03 -9.01
C ARG A 190 19.51 -13.41 -9.20
N LYS A 191 19.68 -14.02 -10.39
CA LYS A 191 19.14 -15.35 -10.72
C LYS A 191 19.74 -16.46 -9.86
N ILE A 192 21.03 -16.42 -9.58
CA ILE A 192 21.71 -17.42 -8.74
C ILE A 192 21.24 -17.33 -7.28
N VAL A 193 21.10 -16.12 -6.75
CA VAL A 193 20.78 -15.90 -5.33
C VAL A 193 19.28 -16.01 -5.04
N TRP A 194 18.43 -15.75 -6.04
CA TRP A 194 16.97 -15.70 -5.92
C TRP A 194 16.31 -16.88 -5.19
N PRO A 195 16.59 -18.16 -5.53
CA PRO A 195 15.91 -19.30 -4.89
C PRO A 195 16.13 -19.37 -3.38
N ARG A 196 17.26 -18.83 -2.89
CA ARG A 196 17.59 -18.77 -1.47
C ARG A 196 17.14 -17.47 -0.82
N MET A 197 17.02 -16.40 -1.60
CA MET A 197 16.62 -15.08 -1.16
C MET A 197 15.11 -14.98 -0.96
N LEU A 198 14.31 -15.53 -1.87
CA LEU A 198 12.86 -15.41 -1.86
C LEU A 198 12.23 -15.85 -0.52
N PRO A 199 12.59 -17.02 0.06
CA PRO A 199 12.06 -17.41 1.37
C PRO A 199 12.43 -16.44 2.49
N LEU A 200 13.64 -15.86 2.45
CA LEU A 200 14.10 -14.90 3.46
C LEU A 200 13.41 -13.54 3.35
N LEU A 201 13.05 -13.12 2.14
CA LEU A 201 12.40 -11.82 1.91
C LEU A 201 11.06 -11.73 2.65
N ARG A 202 10.34 -12.84 2.81
CA ARG A 202 9.11 -12.89 3.61
C ARG A 202 9.35 -12.46 5.05
N ASP A 203 10.40 -12.96 5.69
CA ASP A 203 10.71 -12.65 7.09
C ASP A 203 11.26 -11.22 7.20
N LEU A 204 12.18 -10.86 6.31
CA LEU A 204 12.80 -9.53 6.25
C LEU A 204 11.80 -8.39 6.07
N LEU A 205 10.80 -8.55 5.20
CA LEU A 205 9.77 -7.54 4.95
C LEU A 205 8.82 -7.33 6.14
N GLY A 206 8.72 -8.31 7.05
CA GLY A 206 7.90 -8.21 8.27
C GLY A 206 8.71 -8.01 9.53
N TYR A 207 9.99 -7.63 9.42
CA TYR A 207 10.85 -7.44 10.57
C TYR A 207 10.42 -6.20 11.39
N PRO A 208 10.49 -6.23 12.75
CA PRO A 208 9.99 -5.12 13.57
C PRO A 208 10.70 -3.77 13.35
N ASP A 209 11.97 -3.78 12.93
CA ASP A 209 12.69 -2.56 12.57
C ASP A 209 12.31 -2.12 11.16
N TRP A 210 11.52 -1.04 11.08
CA TRP A 210 11.04 -0.47 9.83
C TRP A 210 12.18 -0.10 8.85
N GLN A 211 13.36 0.34 9.35
CA GLN A 211 14.48 0.67 8.46
C GLN A 211 15.01 -0.58 7.76
N VAL A 212 15.10 -1.69 8.49
CA VAL A 212 15.55 -2.98 7.94
C VAL A 212 14.54 -3.52 6.93
N SER A 213 13.24 -3.48 7.24
CA SER A 213 12.19 -3.91 6.29
C SER A 213 12.14 -3.04 5.03
N GLN A 214 12.37 -1.74 5.14
CA GLN A 214 12.53 -0.88 3.97
C GLN A 214 13.74 -1.27 3.12
N MET A 215 14.89 -1.58 3.73
CA MET A 215 16.04 -2.08 2.98
C MET A 215 15.73 -3.42 2.30
N ALA A 216 14.95 -4.29 2.93
CA ALA A 216 14.47 -5.52 2.31
C ALA A 216 13.60 -5.26 1.06
N SER A 217 12.74 -4.24 1.08
CA SER A 217 11.98 -3.83 -0.11
C SER A 217 12.88 -3.35 -1.26
N MET A 218 14.03 -2.74 -0.97
CA MET A 218 15.02 -2.37 -1.99
C MET A 218 15.70 -3.61 -2.61
N ILE A 219 15.98 -4.65 -1.81
CA ILE A 219 16.47 -5.95 -2.31
C ILE A 219 15.43 -6.57 -3.24
N LEU A 220 14.18 -6.65 -2.80
CA LEU A 220 13.08 -7.17 -3.59
C LEU A 220 12.93 -6.39 -4.90
N HIS A 221 12.90 -5.06 -4.85
CA HIS A 221 12.80 -4.22 -6.04
C HIS A 221 13.90 -4.54 -7.06
N ASN A 222 15.16 -4.64 -6.61
CA ASN A 222 16.28 -5.00 -7.47
C ASN A 222 16.07 -6.37 -8.15
N CYS A 223 15.52 -7.36 -7.44
CA CYS A 223 15.18 -8.65 -8.03
C CYS A 223 14.01 -8.53 -9.03
N LEU A 224 12.97 -7.75 -8.72
CA LEU A 224 11.79 -7.58 -9.58
C LEU A 224 12.05 -6.83 -10.88
N LEU A 225 13.15 -6.07 -10.98
CA LEU A 225 13.61 -5.51 -12.25
C LEU A 225 13.98 -6.58 -13.29
N GLU A 226 14.26 -7.82 -12.85
CA GLU A 226 14.47 -8.95 -13.74
C GLU A 226 13.12 -9.61 -14.06
N LEU A 227 12.65 -9.49 -15.31
CA LEU A 227 11.35 -9.99 -15.75
C LEU A 227 11.13 -11.47 -15.39
N SER A 228 12.15 -12.31 -15.59
CA SER A 228 12.06 -13.75 -15.29
C SER A 228 11.78 -14.04 -13.82
N LEU A 229 12.40 -13.31 -12.89
CA LEU A 229 12.19 -13.47 -11.45
C LEU A 229 10.84 -12.91 -11.02
N ARG A 230 10.43 -11.78 -11.60
CA ARG A 230 9.09 -11.20 -11.37
C ARG A 230 8.00 -12.18 -11.77
N GLU A 231 8.09 -12.78 -12.96
CA GLU A 231 7.12 -13.77 -13.42
C GLU A 231 7.10 -15.04 -12.56
N GLU A 232 8.27 -15.48 -12.10
CA GLU A 232 8.37 -16.61 -11.16
C GLU A 232 7.65 -16.29 -9.86
N LEU A 233 7.90 -15.12 -9.26
CA LEU A 233 7.22 -14.69 -8.05
C LEU A 233 5.70 -14.63 -8.24
N CYS A 234 5.23 -13.99 -9.31
CA CYS A 234 3.80 -13.82 -9.57
C CYS A 234 3.05 -15.15 -9.77
N LYS A 235 3.75 -16.22 -10.15
CA LYS A 235 3.19 -17.58 -10.27
C LYS A 235 3.34 -18.39 -8.97
N SER A 236 4.12 -17.91 -8.02
CA SER A 236 4.36 -18.58 -6.73
C SER A 236 3.21 -18.32 -5.75
N ARG A 237 3.16 -19.12 -4.68
CA ARG A 237 2.24 -18.93 -3.54
C ARG A 237 2.74 -17.89 -2.53
N GLU A 238 3.88 -17.25 -2.78
CA GLU A 238 4.46 -16.25 -1.89
C GLU A 238 4.02 -14.83 -2.27
N VAL A 239 3.45 -14.64 -3.47
CA VAL A 239 3.14 -13.30 -4.00
C VAL A 239 2.11 -12.58 -3.15
N ASP A 240 1.08 -13.27 -2.68
CA ASP A 240 0.03 -12.70 -1.83
C ASP A 240 0.59 -12.27 -0.47
N VAL A 241 1.43 -13.11 0.15
CA VAL A 241 2.10 -12.80 1.42
C VAL A 241 3.05 -11.60 1.27
N ILE A 242 3.80 -11.54 0.18
CA ILE A 242 4.72 -10.43 -0.08
C ILE A 242 3.94 -9.13 -0.32
N ILE A 243 2.85 -9.16 -1.10
CA ILE A 243 2.01 -7.99 -1.33
C ILE A 243 1.39 -7.50 -0.02
N ASP A 244 0.88 -8.40 0.82
CA ASP A 244 0.29 -8.04 2.12
C ASP A 244 1.33 -7.36 3.05
N LYS A 245 2.55 -7.89 3.12
CA LYS A 245 3.66 -7.28 3.87
C LYS A 245 4.10 -5.93 3.29
N LEU A 246 4.18 -5.81 1.97
CA LEU A 246 4.50 -4.54 1.31
C LEU A 246 3.44 -3.48 1.62
N LEU A 247 2.15 -3.83 1.54
CA LEU A 247 1.06 -2.89 1.86
C LEU A 247 1.09 -2.48 3.34
N SER A 248 1.43 -3.40 4.25
CA SER A 248 1.65 -3.10 5.66
C SER A 248 2.83 -2.13 5.88
N LEU A 249 3.91 -2.30 5.10
CA LEU A 249 5.14 -1.53 5.21
C LEU A 249 5.07 -0.15 4.52
N TYR A 250 4.10 0.05 3.61
CA TYR A 250 4.05 1.22 2.75
C TYR A 250 3.98 2.53 3.51
N VAL A 251 3.23 2.56 4.62
CA VAL A 251 3.06 3.74 5.48
C VAL A 251 3.42 3.39 6.92
N ASN A 252 4.39 4.10 7.49
CA ASN A 252 4.74 4.01 8.91
C ASN A 252 4.94 5.41 9.48
N GLU A 253 4.24 5.76 10.57
CA GLU A 253 4.34 7.08 11.23
C GLU A 253 4.31 8.28 10.25
N SER A 254 3.40 8.25 9.27
CA SER A 254 3.27 9.27 8.20
C SER A 254 4.45 9.36 7.21
N GLN A 255 5.39 8.41 7.25
CA GLN A 255 6.45 8.25 6.25
C GLN A 255 6.08 7.18 5.23
N TYR A 256 6.46 7.43 3.98
CA TYR A 256 6.21 6.52 2.85
C TYR A 256 7.51 5.87 2.38
N SER A 257 7.46 4.57 2.09
CA SER A 257 8.60 3.87 1.49
C SER A 257 8.52 3.87 -0.04
N CYS A 258 9.48 4.53 -0.70
CA CYS A 258 9.52 4.61 -2.16
C CYS A 258 9.78 3.24 -2.81
N PHE A 259 10.64 2.41 -2.23
CA PHE A 259 10.93 1.08 -2.75
C PHE A 259 9.75 0.12 -2.60
N VAL A 260 8.94 0.26 -1.56
CA VAL A 260 7.67 -0.47 -1.43
C VAL A 260 6.74 -0.11 -2.59
N LEU A 261 6.56 1.19 -2.87
CA LEU A 261 5.74 1.62 -4.00
C LEU A 261 6.27 1.05 -5.32
N PHE A 262 7.57 1.10 -5.58
CA PHE A 262 8.14 0.53 -6.79
C PHE A 262 7.94 -0.99 -6.90
N CYS A 263 7.96 -1.72 -5.79
CA CYS A 263 7.60 -3.14 -5.79
C CYS A 263 6.13 -3.34 -6.13
N LEU A 264 5.24 -2.59 -5.48
CA LEU A 264 3.79 -2.68 -5.70
C LEU A 264 3.44 -2.34 -7.15
N GLU A 265 4.02 -1.29 -7.74
CA GLU A 265 3.80 -0.96 -9.16
C GLU A 265 4.17 -2.13 -10.08
N LEU A 266 5.35 -2.75 -9.88
CA LEU A 266 5.81 -3.87 -10.71
C LEU A 266 4.93 -5.12 -10.55
N LEU A 267 4.49 -5.41 -9.32
CA LEU A 267 3.69 -6.60 -9.02
C LEU A 267 2.22 -6.43 -9.43
N LEU A 268 1.60 -5.27 -9.16
CA LEU A 268 0.21 -5.02 -9.50
C LEU A 268 0.00 -4.84 -11.01
N SER A 269 1.04 -4.42 -11.74
CA SER A 269 1.07 -4.47 -13.21
C SER A 269 1.38 -5.86 -13.78
N SER A 270 1.62 -6.88 -12.96
CA SER A 270 1.85 -8.24 -13.43
C SER A 270 0.54 -9.01 -13.61
N LYS A 271 0.47 -9.80 -14.69
CA LYS A 271 -0.73 -10.54 -15.08
C LYS A 271 -1.27 -11.40 -13.91
N ASP A 272 -2.58 -11.32 -13.69
CA ASP A 272 -3.35 -12.12 -12.70
C ASP A 272 -2.94 -11.93 -11.22
N THR A 273 -1.94 -11.10 -10.92
CA THR A 273 -1.42 -10.92 -9.55
C THR A 273 -2.45 -10.30 -8.62
N VAL A 274 -3.14 -9.26 -9.08
CA VAL A 274 -4.24 -8.64 -8.33
C VAL A 274 -5.35 -9.64 -8.07
N LYS A 275 -5.74 -10.42 -9.09
CA LYS A 275 -6.81 -11.41 -8.99
C LYS A 275 -6.51 -12.48 -7.93
N VAL A 276 -5.26 -12.95 -7.84
CA VAL A 276 -4.83 -13.96 -6.87
C VAL A 276 -4.75 -13.38 -5.45
N SER A 277 -4.23 -12.16 -5.31
CA SER A 277 -3.96 -11.57 -3.98
C SER A 277 -5.21 -10.97 -3.33
N TRP A 278 -6.13 -10.41 -4.12
CA TRP A 278 -7.30 -9.66 -3.64
C TRP A 278 -8.13 -10.36 -2.55
N PRO A 279 -8.45 -11.66 -2.63
CA PRO A 279 -9.27 -12.32 -1.60
C PRO A 279 -8.62 -12.36 -0.22
N ILE A 280 -7.29 -12.32 -0.16
CA ILE A 280 -6.50 -12.49 1.07
C ILE A 280 -6.29 -11.13 1.76
N LEU A 281 -6.29 -10.03 1.00
CA LEU A 281 -6.05 -8.69 1.52
C LEU A 281 -7.20 -8.21 2.43
N SER A 282 -6.82 -7.54 3.52
CA SER A 282 -7.74 -6.77 4.37
C SER A 282 -8.36 -5.59 3.60
N ALA A 283 -9.45 -5.03 4.10
CA ALA A 283 -10.10 -3.86 3.48
C ALA A 283 -9.12 -2.67 3.35
N LYS A 284 -8.33 -2.39 4.40
CA LYS A 284 -7.27 -1.38 4.37
C LYS A 284 -6.21 -1.64 3.28
N HIS A 285 -5.78 -2.89 3.12
CA HIS A 285 -4.82 -3.25 2.06
C HIS A 285 -5.44 -3.18 0.66
N ARG A 286 -6.72 -3.52 0.50
CA ARG A 286 -7.46 -3.33 -0.77
C ARG A 286 -7.57 -1.86 -1.14
N LEU A 287 -7.80 -0.97 -0.17
CA LEU A 287 -7.80 0.48 -0.40
C LEU A 287 -6.46 0.98 -0.95
N LEU A 288 -5.36 0.66 -0.27
CA LEU A 288 -4.01 1.04 -0.71
C LEU A 288 -3.67 0.44 -2.09
N CYS A 289 -4.08 -0.81 -2.34
CA CYS A 289 -3.92 -1.45 -3.64
C CYS A 289 -4.66 -0.68 -4.74
N LEU A 290 -5.92 -0.27 -4.50
CA LEU A 290 -6.70 0.55 -5.43
C LEU A 290 -6.06 1.92 -5.64
N ASP A 291 -5.49 2.56 -4.61
CA ASP A 291 -4.79 3.85 -4.76
C ASP A 291 -3.60 3.74 -5.71
N VAL A 292 -2.77 2.71 -5.56
CA VAL A 292 -1.64 2.45 -6.47
C VAL A 292 -2.15 2.18 -7.89
N LEU A 293 -3.19 1.36 -8.05
CA LEU A 293 -3.77 1.04 -9.35
C LEU A 293 -4.40 2.25 -10.05
N VAL A 294 -5.06 3.14 -9.31
CA VAL A 294 -5.59 4.42 -9.83
C VAL A 294 -4.45 5.33 -10.27
N ALA A 295 -3.37 5.43 -9.49
CA ALA A 295 -2.20 6.21 -9.87
C ALA A 295 -1.58 5.69 -11.18
N LEU A 296 -1.46 4.36 -11.32
CA LEU A 296 -0.98 3.71 -12.54
C LEU A 296 -1.89 3.95 -13.76
N LEU A 297 -3.20 4.14 -13.56
CA LEU A 297 -4.13 4.47 -14.64
C LEU A 297 -4.03 5.92 -15.11
N ILE A 298 -3.87 6.86 -14.18
CA ILE A 298 -3.95 8.31 -14.46
C ILE A 298 -2.61 8.87 -14.95
N ASP A 299 -1.48 8.37 -14.43
CA ASP A 299 -0.15 8.85 -14.80
C ASP A 299 0.73 7.76 -15.44
N PRO A 300 0.41 7.34 -16.69
CA PRO A 300 1.21 6.34 -17.40
C PRO A 300 2.58 6.88 -17.84
N ILE A 301 2.82 8.20 -17.81
CA ILE A 301 4.06 8.82 -18.30
C ILE A 301 5.16 8.74 -17.24
N HIS A 302 4.82 8.89 -15.96
CA HIS A 302 5.78 8.75 -14.86
C HIS A 302 5.80 7.34 -14.24
N SER A 303 4.82 6.50 -14.55
CA SER A 303 4.85 5.08 -14.18
C SER A 303 6.04 4.38 -14.83
N ARG A 304 6.84 3.67 -14.01
CA ARG A 304 7.96 2.85 -14.50
C ARG A 304 7.48 1.49 -15.06
N CYS A 305 6.17 1.26 -15.08
CA CYS A 305 5.56 -0.01 -15.44
C CYS A 305 4.83 0.03 -16.79
N GLU A 306 4.69 -1.14 -17.40
CA GLU A 306 3.77 -1.36 -18.51
C GLU A 306 2.32 -1.03 -18.08
N SER A 307 1.46 -0.74 -19.06
CA SER A 307 0.03 -0.54 -18.82
C SER A 307 -0.57 -1.70 -18.02
N LEU A 308 -1.55 -1.42 -17.16
CA LEU A 308 -2.22 -2.46 -16.37
C LEU A 308 -2.64 -3.66 -17.23
N PRO A 309 -2.59 -4.90 -16.73
CA PRO A 309 -3.11 -6.05 -17.45
C PRO A 309 -4.61 -5.97 -17.65
N VAL A 310 -5.10 -6.39 -18.82
CA VAL A 310 -6.54 -6.54 -19.09
C VAL A 310 -7.22 -7.41 -18.02
N SER A 311 -6.55 -8.45 -17.54
CA SER A 311 -7.12 -9.32 -16.49
C SER A 311 -7.32 -8.61 -15.15
N THR A 312 -6.48 -7.63 -14.82
CA THR A 312 -6.64 -6.79 -13.62
C THR A 312 -7.87 -5.89 -13.74
N VAL A 313 -8.00 -5.17 -14.85
CA VAL A 313 -9.14 -4.27 -15.09
C VAL A 313 -10.46 -5.05 -15.12
N THR A 314 -10.52 -6.13 -15.89
CA THR A 314 -11.71 -6.99 -15.99
C THR A 314 -12.07 -7.62 -14.64
N PHE A 315 -11.08 -8.05 -13.85
CA PHE A 315 -11.32 -8.58 -12.52
C PHE A 315 -11.99 -7.55 -11.60
N LEU A 316 -11.43 -6.34 -11.50
CA LEU A 316 -11.98 -5.28 -10.65
C LEU A 316 -13.36 -4.80 -11.11
N VAL A 317 -13.59 -4.72 -12.43
CA VAL A 317 -14.92 -4.43 -12.99
C VAL A 317 -15.94 -5.51 -12.58
N ASN A 318 -15.55 -6.79 -12.59
CA ASN A 318 -16.43 -7.85 -12.14
C ASN A 318 -16.73 -7.76 -10.64
N ILE A 319 -15.74 -7.42 -9.80
CA ILE A 319 -15.96 -7.15 -8.37
C ILE A 319 -16.96 -6.00 -8.20
N PHE A 320 -16.78 -4.90 -8.94
CA PHE A 320 -17.71 -3.77 -8.89
C PHE A 320 -19.14 -4.21 -9.22
N LYS A 321 -19.33 -4.94 -10.31
CA LYS A 321 -20.66 -5.44 -10.71
C LYS A 321 -21.29 -6.35 -9.66
N SER A 322 -20.50 -7.14 -8.94
CA SER A 322 -21.01 -8.09 -7.94
C SER A 322 -21.18 -7.53 -6.54
N GLU A 323 -20.53 -6.41 -6.20
CA GLU A 323 -20.46 -5.94 -4.82
C GLU A 323 -20.86 -4.48 -4.61
N ALA A 324 -20.96 -3.66 -5.66
CA ALA A 324 -21.21 -2.24 -5.52
C ALA A 324 -22.59 -1.92 -4.89
N ASP A 325 -23.58 -2.81 -5.04
CA ASP A 325 -24.90 -2.68 -4.42
C ASP A 325 -24.86 -2.77 -2.89
N LYS A 326 -23.83 -3.41 -2.30
CA LYS A 326 -23.64 -3.44 -0.85
C LYS A 326 -23.50 -2.04 -0.24
N ILE A 327 -23.07 -1.03 -1.03
CA ILE A 327 -23.02 0.37 -0.58
C ILE A 327 -24.39 0.86 -0.13
N LEU A 328 -25.47 0.31 -0.68
CA LEU A 328 -26.83 0.67 -0.30
C LEU A 328 -27.02 0.43 1.20
N CYS A 329 -26.45 -0.63 1.79
CA CYS A 329 -26.57 -0.95 3.22
C CYS A 329 -25.97 0.11 4.17
N THR A 330 -25.18 1.07 3.65
CA THR A 330 -24.68 2.19 4.46
C THR A 330 -25.80 3.09 4.98
N HIS A 331 -26.96 3.15 4.30
CA HIS A 331 -28.12 3.91 4.80
C HIS A 331 -28.61 3.42 6.16
N ALA A 332 -28.39 2.13 6.47
CA ALA A 332 -28.78 1.48 7.72
C ALA A 332 -27.58 1.28 8.69
N GLY A 333 -26.39 1.78 8.35
CA GLY A 333 -25.17 1.56 9.14
C GLY A 333 -24.72 0.10 9.21
N GLN A 334 -25.13 -0.75 8.25
CA GLN A 334 -24.92 -2.20 8.28
C GLN A 334 -23.65 -2.67 7.55
N LEU A 335 -22.92 -1.76 6.88
CA LEU A 335 -21.67 -2.06 6.19
C LEU A 335 -20.50 -1.43 6.97
N PRO A 336 -19.43 -2.18 7.29
CA PRO A 336 -18.24 -1.62 7.92
C PRO A 336 -17.65 -0.46 7.11
N LEU A 337 -17.05 0.52 7.81
CA LEU A 337 -16.50 1.72 7.19
C LEU A 337 -15.45 1.40 6.12
N ASP A 338 -14.48 0.53 6.45
CA ASP A 338 -13.40 0.17 5.53
C ASP A 338 -13.93 -0.54 4.27
N ASP A 339 -14.89 -1.45 4.42
CA ASP A 339 -15.52 -2.14 3.28
C ASP A 339 -16.30 -1.16 2.39
N SER A 340 -16.98 -0.19 3.00
CA SER A 340 -17.68 0.88 2.27
C SER A 340 -16.70 1.73 1.46
N GLN A 341 -15.57 2.10 2.07
CA GLN A 341 -14.51 2.85 1.38
C GLN A 341 -13.91 2.05 0.22
N VAL A 342 -13.73 0.73 0.35
CA VAL A 342 -13.26 -0.14 -0.74
C VAL A 342 -14.19 -0.06 -1.94
N LEU A 343 -15.50 -0.13 -1.73
CA LEU A 343 -16.49 -0.04 -2.82
C LEU A 343 -16.46 1.32 -3.52
N VAL A 344 -16.35 2.41 -2.75
CA VAL A 344 -16.26 3.78 -3.28
C VAL A 344 -14.97 3.94 -4.09
N ARG A 345 -13.86 3.42 -3.59
CA ARG A 345 -12.57 3.51 -4.28
C ARG A 345 -12.52 2.62 -5.52
N LEU A 346 -13.20 1.48 -5.48
CA LEU A 346 -13.39 0.60 -6.63
C LEU A 346 -14.22 1.27 -7.73
N ALA A 347 -15.32 1.95 -7.37
CA ALA A 347 -16.11 2.73 -8.32
C ALA A 347 -15.28 3.84 -8.97
N ASN A 348 -14.44 4.52 -8.18
CA ASN A 348 -13.49 5.51 -8.67
C ASN A 348 -12.48 4.90 -9.66
N PHE A 349 -11.91 3.73 -9.35
CA PHE A 349 -11.03 3.01 -10.27
C PHE A 349 -11.73 2.70 -11.60
N VAL A 350 -12.94 2.13 -11.56
CA VAL A 350 -13.70 1.78 -12.76
C VAL A 350 -14.08 3.02 -13.57
N CYS A 351 -14.46 4.12 -12.89
CA CYS A 351 -14.73 5.41 -13.53
C CYS A 351 -13.48 5.97 -14.23
N SER A 352 -12.33 5.96 -13.56
CA SER A 352 -11.05 6.43 -14.14
C SER A 352 -10.63 5.57 -15.33
N ALA A 353 -10.80 4.25 -15.26
CA ALA A 353 -10.57 3.35 -16.38
C ALA A 353 -11.52 3.67 -17.55
N ALA A 354 -12.83 3.82 -17.31
CA ALA A 354 -13.80 4.13 -18.35
C ALA A 354 -13.56 5.51 -19.01
N ALA A 355 -13.00 6.45 -18.27
CA ALA A 355 -12.62 7.77 -18.79
C ALA A 355 -11.31 7.76 -19.60
N SER A 356 -10.47 6.74 -19.43
CA SER A 356 -9.18 6.58 -20.12
C SER A 356 -9.35 6.00 -21.52
N ASP A 357 -8.69 6.58 -22.53
CA ASP A 357 -8.75 6.09 -23.91
C ASP A 357 -8.20 4.67 -24.07
N ALA A 358 -7.27 4.26 -23.19
CA ALA A 358 -6.69 2.92 -23.21
C ALA A 358 -7.72 1.82 -22.86
N TRP A 359 -8.71 2.13 -22.02
CA TRP A 359 -9.63 1.14 -21.44
C TRP A 359 -11.09 1.37 -21.84
N ARG A 360 -11.46 2.58 -22.24
CA ARG A 360 -12.82 2.97 -22.60
C ARG A 360 -13.45 1.98 -23.56
N HIS A 361 -12.78 1.65 -24.67
CA HIS A 361 -13.32 0.73 -25.67
C HIS A 361 -13.64 -0.65 -25.11
N LEU A 362 -12.79 -1.21 -24.24
CA LEU A 362 -13.03 -2.50 -23.59
C LEU A 362 -14.27 -2.42 -22.68
N LEU A 363 -14.36 -1.38 -21.85
CA LEU A 363 -15.44 -1.24 -20.87
C LEU A 363 -16.78 -0.90 -21.52
N GLN A 364 -16.79 -0.20 -22.66
CA GLN A 364 -17.99 0.09 -23.41
C GLN A 364 -18.66 -1.16 -23.99
N GLN A 365 -17.90 -2.24 -24.23
CA GLN A 365 -18.45 -3.52 -24.69
C GLN A 365 -19.11 -4.32 -23.56
N ASP A 366 -18.89 -3.95 -22.30
CA ASP A 366 -19.52 -4.61 -21.15
C ASP A 366 -20.87 -3.97 -20.82
N LEU A 367 -21.91 -4.39 -21.53
CA LEU A 367 -23.28 -3.91 -21.31
C LEU A 367 -23.75 -4.15 -19.86
N SER A 368 -23.28 -5.22 -19.22
CA SER A 368 -23.64 -5.54 -17.83
C SER A 368 -23.10 -4.50 -16.85
N LEU A 369 -21.93 -3.92 -17.11
CA LEU A 369 -21.37 -2.82 -16.33
C LEU A 369 -22.27 -1.57 -16.42
N LEU A 370 -22.66 -1.20 -17.65
CA LEU A 370 -23.54 -0.04 -17.87
C LEU A 370 -24.87 -0.21 -17.15
N ILE A 371 -25.53 -1.34 -17.36
CA ILE A 371 -26.83 -1.67 -16.77
C ILE A 371 -26.73 -1.64 -15.24
N THR A 372 -25.73 -2.31 -14.65
CA THR A 372 -25.51 -2.33 -13.20
C THR A 372 -25.33 -0.93 -12.62
N THR A 373 -24.57 -0.08 -13.33
CA THR A 373 -24.31 1.30 -12.88
C THR A 373 -25.58 2.15 -12.89
N VAL A 374 -26.42 2.03 -13.93
CA VAL A 374 -27.70 2.75 -14.01
C VAL A 374 -28.69 2.28 -12.95
N TYR A 375 -28.81 0.96 -12.73
CA TYR A 375 -29.67 0.44 -11.66
C TYR A 375 -29.22 0.87 -10.28
N LEU A 376 -27.90 0.86 -10.00
CA LEU A 376 -27.39 1.32 -8.72
C LEU A 376 -27.67 2.81 -8.48
N LEU A 377 -27.54 3.65 -9.52
CA LEU A 377 -27.92 5.06 -9.46
C LEU A 377 -29.42 5.25 -9.17
N GLN A 378 -30.28 4.42 -9.77
CA GLN A 378 -31.71 4.43 -9.51
C GLN A 378 -32.00 4.08 -8.05
N CYS A 379 -31.43 2.98 -7.54
CA CYS A 379 -31.60 2.57 -6.15
C CYS A 379 -31.17 3.64 -5.14
N ILE A 380 -30.00 4.27 -5.35
CA ILE A 380 -29.52 5.36 -4.50
C ILE A 380 -30.49 6.54 -4.52
N THR A 381 -31.00 6.88 -5.71
CA THR A 381 -31.94 7.99 -5.87
C THR A 381 -33.26 7.70 -5.15
N ASP A 382 -33.78 6.48 -5.25
CA ASP A 382 -35.04 6.10 -4.61
C ASP A 382 -34.92 6.00 -3.09
N ILE A 383 -33.82 5.46 -2.56
CA ILE A 383 -33.55 5.45 -1.11
C ILE A 383 -33.39 6.89 -0.60
N GLY A 384 -32.70 7.76 -1.35
CA GLY A 384 -32.54 9.16 -0.98
C GLY A 384 -33.87 9.89 -0.81
N LYS A 385 -34.86 9.61 -1.66
CA LYS A 385 -36.22 10.17 -1.60
C LYS A 385 -37.01 9.76 -0.36
N MET A 386 -36.68 8.64 0.28
CA MET A 386 -37.32 8.22 1.52
C MET A 386 -36.98 9.15 2.70
N GLY A 387 -35.89 9.92 2.59
CA GLY A 387 -35.47 10.87 3.60
C GLY A 387 -34.71 10.25 4.78
N GLY A 388 -34.04 11.10 5.57
CA GLY A 388 -33.43 10.73 6.84
C GLY A 388 -32.25 9.75 6.75
N ASN A 389 -31.55 9.67 5.62
CA ASN A 389 -30.49 8.68 5.41
C ASN A 389 -29.27 9.25 4.66
N ALA A 390 -28.25 8.40 4.48
CA ALA A 390 -26.97 8.76 3.86
C ALA A 390 -27.06 9.23 2.40
N PHE A 391 -28.14 8.88 1.69
CA PHE A 391 -28.39 9.25 0.29
C PHE A 391 -29.43 10.37 0.15
N THR A 392 -30.00 10.86 1.26
CA THR A 392 -30.93 11.99 1.23
C THR A 392 -30.18 13.26 0.82
N PRO A 393 -30.63 13.96 -0.25
CA PRO A 393 -29.96 15.17 -0.71
C PRO A 393 -29.85 16.25 0.37
N LEU A 394 -28.68 16.88 0.49
CA LEU A 394 -28.48 18.07 1.32
C LEU A 394 -28.65 19.31 0.47
N ASN A 395 -29.86 19.86 0.46
CA ASN A 395 -30.26 20.96 -0.42
C ASN A 395 -31.02 22.09 0.28
N ARG A 396 -31.16 22.03 1.61
CA ARG A 396 -31.77 23.07 2.45
C ARG A 396 -30.72 24.03 2.98
N PHE A 397 -31.10 25.28 3.24
CA PHE A 397 -30.15 26.25 3.79
C PHE A 397 -29.76 25.88 5.23
N SER A 398 -30.74 25.40 6.00
CA SER A 398 -30.54 24.86 7.35
C SER A 398 -29.47 23.76 7.38
N ASP A 399 -29.57 22.78 6.48
CA ASP A 399 -28.60 21.68 6.35
C ASP A 399 -27.17 22.18 6.05
N LEU A 400 -27.05 23.18 5.16
CA LEU A 400 -25.74 23.72 4.74
C LEU A 400 -25.08 24.60 5.79
N SER A 401 -25.89 25.23 6.65
CA SER A 401 -25.40 26.08 7.74
C SER A 401 -24.94 25.28 8.97
N ASP A 402 -25.30 24.00 9.06
CA ASP A 402 -24.86 23.10 10.12
C ASP A 402 -23.49 22.49 9.77
N GLU A 403 -22.43 23.06 10.33
CA GLU A 403 -21.05 22.60 10.14
C GLU A 403 -20.86 21.12 10.55
N GLN A 404 -21.55 20.66 11.60
CA GLN A 404 -21.44 19.29 12.06
C GLN A 404 -22.13 18.33 11.10
N GLN A 405 -23.30 18.69 10.55
CA GLN A 405 -24.00 17.91 9.54
C GLN A 405 -23.18 17.80 8.25
N MET A 406 -22.57 18.90 7.81
CA MET A 406 -21.69 18.91 6.65
C MET A 406 -20.45 18.05 6.86
N ALA A 407 -19.75 18.20 8.00
CA ALA A 407 -18.61 17.36 8.34
C ALA A 407 -18.98 15.88 8.43
N ASN A 408 -20.15 15.54 8.99
CA ASN A 408 -20.65 14.17 9.04
C ASN A 408 -20.94 13.62 7.64
N ALA A 409 -21.47 14.45 6.74
CA ALA A 409 -21.72 14.07 5.35
C ALA A 409 -20.41 13.83 4.59
N GLU A 410 -19.42 14.72 4.70
CA GLU A 410 -18.11 14.61 4.05
C GLU A 410 -17.31 13.39 4.51
N ASN A 411 -17.43 13.02 5.79
CA ASN A 411 -16.77 11.83 6.34
C ASN A 411 -17.52 10.52 6.06
N HIS A 412 -18.74 10.59 5.52
CA HIS A 412 -19.54 9.40 5.23
C HIS A 412 -19.11 8.75 3.90
N PRO A 413 -18.98 7.41 3.81
CA PRO A 413 -18.52 6.74 2.58
C PRO A 413 -19.35 7.02 1.33
N ALA A 414 -20.66 7.22 1.48
CA ALA A 414 -21.55 7.54 0.36
C ALA A 414 -21.33 8.94 -0.25
N PHE A 415 -20.51 9.80 0.38
CA PHE A 415 -20.23 11.15 -0.12
C PHE A 415 -19.61 11.10 -1.52
N GLY A 416 -20.20 11.83 -2.46
CA GLY A 416 -19.78 11.87 -3.86
C GLY A 416 -20.04 10.59 -4.66
N PHE A 417 -20.49 9.50 -4.03
CA PHE A 417 -20.63 8.21 -4.71
C PHE A 417 -21.67 8.26 -5.84
N LYS A 418 -22.77 9.02 -5.67
CA LYS A 418 -23.76 9.23 -6.74
C LYS A 418 -23.14 9.93 -7.94
N CYS A 419 -22.29 10.94 -7.71
CA CYS A 419 -21.54 11.61 -8.79
C CYS A 419 -20.65 10.63 -9.55
N ASP A 420 -19.94 9.75 -8.85
CA ASP A 420 -19.04 8.78 -9.50
C ASP A 420 -19.80 7.80 -10.41
N LEU A 421 -21.00 7.35 -10.02
CA LEU A 421 -21.85 6.52 -10.89
C LEU A 421 -22.29 7.28 -12.14
N ILE A 422 -22.68 8.55 -12.01
CA ILE A 422 -23.07 9.39 -13.15
C ILE A 422 -21.88 9.61 -14.09
N ARG A 423 -20.68 9.85 -13.55
CA ARG A 423 -19.45 9.99 -14.33
C ARG A 423 -19.06 8.70 -15.05
N LEU A 424 -19.26 7.55 -14.42
CA LEU A 424 -19.06 6.25 -15.04
C LEU A 424 -20.04 6.06 -16.22
N ILE A 425 -21.35 6.33 -16.03
CA ILE A 425 -22.33 6.30 -17.13
C ILE A 425 -21.92 7.25 -18.26
N ALA A 426 -21.55 8.49 -17.93
CA ALA A 426 -21.11 9.48 -18.90
C ALA A 426 -19.93 9.00 -19.75
N SER A 427 -19.00 8.26 -19.14
CA SER A 427 -17.82 7.72 -19.80
C SER A 427 -18.17 6.53 -20.71
N LEU A 428 -19.03 5.62 -20.24
CA LEU A 428 -19.46 4.43 -21.00
C LEU A 428 -20.36 4.77 -22.21
N VAL A 429 -21.08 5.89 -22.19
CA VAL A 429 -21.94 6.30 -23.32
C VAL A 429 -21.25 7.27 -24.29
N TYR A 430 -20.06 7.77 -23.94
CA TYR A 430 -19.34 8.73 -24.79
C TYR A 430 -19.05 8.14 -26.17
N ARG A 431 -19.69 8.71 -27.20
CA ARG A 431 -19.57 8.29 -28.62
C ARG A 431 -19.82 6.80 -28.85
N HIS A 432 -20.70 6.18 -28.05
CA HIS A 432 -21.04 4.76 -28.18
C HIS A 432 -22.56 4.58 -28.32
N LYS A 433 -23.05 4.52 -29.57
CA LYS A 433 -24.49 4.57 -29.91
C LYS A 433 -25.30 3.52 -29.17
N ASP A 434 -24.83 2.27 -29.14
CA ASP A 434 -25.55 1.17 -28.50
C ASP A 434 -25.73 1.40 -26.99
N ASN A 435 -24.73 1.99 -26.33
CA ASN A 435 -24.82 2.30 -24.90
C ASN A 435 -25.73 3.50 -24.66
N GLN A 436 -25.69 4.50 -25.54
CA GLN A 436 -26.61 5.64 -25.48
C GLN A 436 -28.07 5.20 -25.65
N ASP A 437 -28.32 4.25 -26.55
CA ASP A 437 -29.64 3.68 -26.80
C ASP A 437 -30.10 2.81 -25.63
N GLN A 438 -29.22 1.98 -25.07
CA GLN A 438 -29.53 1.19 -23.89
C GLN A 438 -29.95 2.07 -22.71
N VAL A 439 -29.22 3.15 -22.43
CA VAL A 439 -29.55 4.07 -21.33
C VAL A 439 -30.91 4.74 -21.56
N ARG A 440 -31.27 5.07 -22.81
CA ARG A 440 -32.61 5.58 -23.15
C ARG A 440 -33.68 4.53 -22.81
N GLU A 441 -33.48 3.30 -23.27
CA GLU A 441 -34.47 2.23 -23.17
C GLU A 441 -34.78 1.82 -21.73
N ILE A 442 -33.79 1.89 -20.84
CA ILE A 442 -33.96 1.61 -19.40
C ILE A 442 -34.37 2.85 -18.59
N GLY A 443 -34.75 3.96 -19.25
CA GLY A 443 -35.20 5.19 -18.58
C GLY A 443 -34.09 6.03 -17.94
N GLY A 444 -32.82 5.68 -18.17
CA GLY A 444 -31.68 6.33 -17.52
C GLY A 444 -31.48 7.81 -17.89
N ILE A 445 -31.98 8.27 -19.05
CA ILE A 445 -31.94 9.71 -19.40
C ILE A 445 -32.74 10.54 -18.40
N LEU A 446 -33.93 10.09 -18.01
CA LEU A 446 -34.78 10.82 -17.06
C LEU A 446 -34.19 10.80 -15.66
N LEU A 447 -33.62 9.65 -15.24
CA LEU A 447 -32.90 9.51 -13.98
C LEU A 447 -31.71 10.49 -13.87
N LEU A 448 -30.95 10.68 -14.96
CA LEU A 448 -29.84 11.63 -15.00
C LEU A 448 -30.32 13.09 -14.96
N LEU A 449 -31.42 13.41 -15.65
CA LEU A 449 -32.04 14.74 -15.56
C LEU A 449 -32.55 15.02 -14.15
N GLU A 450 -33.18 14.06 -13.50
CA GLU A 450 -33.61 14.16 -12.10
C GLU A 450 -32.42 14.38 -11.15
N SER A 451 -31.28 13.77 -11.44
CA SER A 451 -30.05 13.92 -10.65
C SER A 451 -29.38 15.29 -10.79
N SER A 452 -29.86 16.18 -11.67
CA SER A 452 -29.26 17.52 -11.89
C SER A 452 -29.61 18.56 -10.83
N GLN A 453 -30.35 18.19 -9.79
CA GLN A 453 -30.65 19.05 -8.65
C GLN A 453 -29.42 19.22 -7.74
N PHE A 454 -29.31 20.38 -7.09
CA PHE A 454 -28.23 20.63 -6.14
C PHE A 454 -28.30 19.64 -4.97
N ASP A 455 -27.16 19.08 -4.60
CA ASP A 455 -26.98 18.19 -3.46
C ASP A 455 -25.55 18.31 -2.92
N ALA A 456 -25.38 18.85 -1.71
CA ALA A 456 -24.07 19.02 -1.12
C ALA A 456 -23.38 17.70 -0.72
N ARG A 457 -24.11 16.58 -0.59
CA ARG A 457 -23.48 15.25 -0.42
C ARG A 457 -22.77 14.77 -1.68
N ASN A 458 -23.13 15.34 -2.82
CA ASN A 458 -22.63 14.93 -4.13
C ASN A 458 -22.09 16.15 -4.87
N PRO A 459 -20.88 16.62 -4.51
CA PRO A 459 -20.27 17.77 -5.15
C PRO A 459 -20.22 17.61 -6.67
N LEU A 460 -20.60 18.68 -7.39
CA LEU A 460 -20.66 18.74 -8.85
C LEU A 460 -21.75 17.87 -9.50
N ILE A 461 -22.74 17.37 -8.75
CA ILE A 461 -23.80 16.48 -9.28
C ILE A 461 -24.51 17.09 -10.50
N LYS A 462 -24.73 18.41 -10.50
CA LYS A 462 -25.36 19.12 -11.60
C LYS A 462 -24.49 19.09 -12.85
N GLU A 463 -23.23 19.45 -12.73
CA GLU A 463 -22.26 19.49 -13.82
C GLU A 463 -22.06 18.11 -14.45
N VAL A 464 -21.88 17.07 -13.61
CA VAL A 464 -21.69 15.70 -14.10
C VAL A 464 -22.95 15.12 -14.74
N SER A 465 -24.13 15.46 -14.22
CA SER A 465 -25.42 15.05 -14.81
C SER A 465 -25.63 15.69 -16.17
N ILE A 466 -25.37 16.99 -16.31
CA ILE A 466 -25.44 17.70 -17.60
C ILE A 466 -24.43 17.12 -18.58
N PHE A 467 -23.22 16.81 -18.12
CA PHE A 467 -22.19 16.17 -18.95
C PHE A 467 -22.61 14.79 -19.45
N ALA A 468 -23.21 13.95 -18.57
CA ALA A 468 -23.74 12.65 -18.94
C ALA A 468 -24.85 12.77 -20.00
N VAL A 469 -25.80 13.69 -19.81
CA VAL A 469 -26.87 13.98 -20.76
C VAL A 469 -26.29 14.46 -22.09
N ARG A 470 -25.31 15.36 -22.09
CA ARG A 470 -24.60 15.79 -23.31
C ARG A 470 -24.01 14.60 -24.07
N ASN A 471 -23.36 13.67 -23.38
CA ASN A 471 -22.80 12.47 -24.01
C ASN A 471 -23.86 11.51 -24.55
N LEU A 472 -25.04 11.43 -23.91
CA LEU A 472 -26.18 10.63 -24.38
C LEU A 472 -26.83 11.21 -25.64
N LEU A 473 -26.81 12.53 -25.80
CA LEU A 473 -27.44 13.23 -26.91
C LEU A 473 -26.49 13.43 -28.10
N GLU A 474 -25.18 13.42 -27.88
CA GLU A 474 -24.18 13.61 -28.94
C GLU A 474 -24.33 12.54 -30.03
N GLY A 475 -24.68 12.97 -31.25
CA GLY A 475 -24.84 12.08 -32.40
C GLY A 475 -26.04 11.13 -32.34
N ASN A 476 -26.96 11.30 -31.40
CA ASN A 476 -28.10 10.39 -31.19
C ASN A 476 -29.45 11.12 -31.30
N LEU A 477 -30.09 11.00 -32.47
CA LEU A 477 -31.33 11.71 -32.77
C LEU A 477 -32.51 11.19 -31.92
N GLU A 478 -32.58 9.89 -31.68
CA GLU A 478 -33.65 9.29 -30.89
C GLU A 478 -33.62 9.82 -29.44
N ASN A 479 -32.43 9.94 -28.85
CA ASN A 479 -32.27 10.52 -27.51
C ASN A 479 -32.62 12.02 -27.51
N GLN A 480 -32.22 12.76 -28.55
CA GLN A 480 -32.61 14.18 -28.71
C GLN A 480 -34.12 14.36 -28.82
N LEU A 481 -34.82 13.47 -29.54
CA LEU A 481 -36.27 13.50 -29.67
C LEU A 481 -36.96 13.20 -28.34
N LEU A 482 -36.44 12.27 -27.53
CA LEU A 482 -36.96 12.01 -26.19
C LEU A 482 -36.88 13.27 -25.33
N VAL A 483 -35.72 13.92 -25.26
CA VAL A 483 -35.54 15.14 -24.45
C VAL A 483 -36.38 16.30 -24.99
N LYS A 484 -36.49 16.44 -26.32
CA LYS A 484 -37.36 17.44 -26.97
C LYS A 484 -38.85 17.20 -26.68
N GLY A 485 -39.24 15.95 -26.41
CA GLY A 485 -40.60 15.57 -26.06
C GLY A 485 -41.00 15.92 -24.63
N LEU A 486 -40.06 16.33 -23.76
CA LEU A 486 -40.35 16.73 -22.39
C LEU A 486 -41.17 18.03 -22.38
N LYS A 487 -42.22 18.04 -21.55
CA LYS A 487 -43.13 19.19 -21.39
C LYS A 487 -42.87 19.86 -20.06
N LEU A 488 -42.97 21.19 -20.05
CA LEU A 488 -42.95 21.97 -18.84
C LEU A 488 -44.26 21.76 -18.08
N GLU A 489 -44.20 21.13 -16.91
CA GLU A 489 -45.37 20.91 -16.04
C GLU A 489 -45.41 21.87 -14.84
N GLY A 490 -44.38 22.68 -14.66
CA GLY A 490 -44.27 23.64 -13.57
C GLY A 490 -42.84 23.74 -13.05
N VAL A 491 -42.68 24.38 -11.89
CA VAL A 491 -41.39 24.42 -11.19
C VAL A 491 -41.41 23.37 -10.08
N ALA A 492 -40.34 22.58 -9.98
CA ALA A 492 -40.19 21.63 -8.90
C ALA A 492 -40.08 22.35 -7.54
N GLU A 493 -40.59 21.72 -6.48
CA GLU A 493 -40.40 22.22 -5.13
C GLU A 493 -38.91 22.32 -4.79
N ASN A 494 -38.51 23.45 -4.22
CA ASN A 494 -37.13 23.69 -3.81
C ASN A 494 -37.09 24.01 -2.31
N PRO A 495 -36.74 23.05 -1.45
CA PRO A 495 -36.67 23.25 -0.01
C PRO A 495 -35.77 24.41 0.41
N GLY A 496 -34.62 24.60 -0.25
CA GLY A 496 -33.72 25.71 0.03
C GLY A 496 -34.32 27.09 -0.26
N LEU A 497 -35.15 27.23 -1.30
CA LEU A 497 -35.90 28.47 -1.54
C LEU A 497 -36.99 28.69 -0.49
N GLN A 498 -37.66 27.60 -0.07
CA GLN A 498 -38.70 27.68 0.96
C GLN A 498 -38.14 28.15 2.30
N ASP A 499 -36.94 27.71 2.69
CA ASP A 499 -36.21 28.18 3.88
C ASP A 499 -35.94 29.69 3.84
N LEU A 500 -35.72 30.25 2.65
CA LEU A 500 -35.53 31.68 2.44
C LEU A 500 -36.85 32.47 2.33
N GLY A 501 -38.00 31.81 2.52
CA GLY A 501 -39.31 32.42 2.35
C GLY A 501 -39.63 32.78 0.89
N LEU A 502 -38.99 32.11 -0.08
CA LEU A 502 -39.17 32.31 -1.52
C LEU A 502 -39.83 31.07 -2.15
N GLU A 503 -40.48 31.28 -3.28
CA GLU A 503 -40.96 30.21 -4.15
C GLU A 503 -40.67 30.54 -5.61
N ALA A 504 -40.41 29.51 -6.42
CA ALA A 504 -40.22 29.66 -7.84
C ALA A 504 -41.55 29.38 -8.55
N VAL A 505 -42.03 30.36 -9.32
CA VAL A 505 -43.31 30.29 -10.03
C VAL A 505 -43.05 30.37 -11.53
N CYS A 506 -43.85 29.64 -12.28
CA CYS A 506 -43.82 29.65 -13.73
C CYS A 506 -44.79 30.70 -14.28
N GLU A 507 -44.27 31.74 -14.94
CA GLU A 507 -45.05 32.72 -15.69
C GLU A 507 -44.80 32.52 -17.19
N GLY A 508 -45.66 31.72 -17.84
CA GLY A 508 -45.46 31.32 -19.24
C GLY A 508 -44.26 30.38 -19.39
N GLU A 509 -43.27 30.77 -20.21
CA GLU A 509 -41.99 30.04 -20.37
C GLU A 509 -40.88 30.56 -19.46
N ARG A 510 -41.16 31.54 -18.58
CA ARG A 510 -40.16 32.15 -17.70
C ARG A 510 -40.37 31.71 -16.25
N ILE A 511 -39.27 31.41 -15.58
CA ILE A 511 -39.25 31.14 -14.14
C ILE A 511 -38.96 32.46 -13.42
N ARG A 512 -39.78 32.80 -12.42
CA ARG A 512 -39.55 33.92 -11.50
C ARG A 512 -39.50 33.43 -10.06
N LEU A 513 -38.69 34.10 -9.25
CA LEU A 513 -38.73 33.96 -7.79
C LEU A 513 -39.71 34.99 -7.24
N VAL A 514 -40.65 34.54 -6.43
CA VAL A 514 -41.59 35.39 -5.71
C VAL A 514 -41.48 35.10 -4.21
N GLN A 515 -41.81 36.10 -3.40
CA GLN A 515 -41.81 35.95 -1.96
C GLN A 515 -43.09 35.24 -1.52
N ARG A 516 -42.97 34.23 -0.64
CA ARG A 516 -44.13 33.50 -0.15
C ARG A 516 -45.00 34.42 0.70
N SER A 517 -46.31 34.22 0.64
CA SER A 517 -47.30 35.00 1.42
C SER A 517 -47.08 34.93 2.94
N ASN A 518 -46.42 33.86 3.41
CA ASN A 518 -46.05 33.62 4.81
C ASN A 518 -44.53 33.72 5.02
N SER A 519 -43.83 34.54 4.23
CA SER A 519 -42.38 34.72 4.35
C SER A 519 -42.05 35.39 5.70
N PRO A 520 -41.09 34.85 6.48
CA PRO A 520 -40.63 35.52 7.72
C PRO A 520 -39.96 36.88 7.46
N LEU A 521 -39.73 37.23 6.19
CA LEU A 521 -39.21 38.53 5.74
C LEU A 521 -40.33 39.57 5.46
N LEU A 522 -41.61 39.20 5.58
CA LEU A 522 -42.74 40.12 5.42
C LEU A 522 -43.24 40.72 6.75
N ASP A 523 -42.70 40.29 7.89
CA ASP A 523 -42.89 41.01 9.15
C ASP A 523 -41.99 42.26 9.15
N GLU A 524 -42.44 43.30 8.44
CA GLU A 524 -41.93 44.67 8.61
C GLU A 524 -42.32 45.28 9.98
N ASP A 525 -42.96 44.51 10.87
CA ASP A 525 -43.29 44.87 12.25
C ASP A 525 -42.38 44.17 13.29
N ALA A 526 -41.09 44.02 13.00
CA ALA A 526 -40.09 43.82 14.05
C ALA A 526 -39.80 45.15 14.77
N GLU A 527 -40.81 45.70 15.48
CA GLU A 527 -40.57 46.58 16.62
C GLU A 527 -40.12 45.73 17.80
N LEU A 528 -38.80 45.63 18.01
CA LEU A 528 -38.08 45.92 19.26
C LEU A 528 -36.57 45.69 19.14
#